data_AF-A0A4Y8CB69-F1
#
_entry.id   AF-A0A4Y8CB69-F1
#
_cell.length_a   1.000
_cell.length_b   1.000
_cell.length_c   1.000
_cell.angle_alpha   90.00
_cell.angle_beta   90.00
_cell.angle_gamma   90.00
#
_symmetry.space_group_name_H-M   'P 1'
#
loop_
_entity.id
_entity.type
_entity.pdbx_description
1 polymer ?
#
loop_
_entity_poly.entity_id
_entity_poly.type
_entity_poly.pdbx_seq_one_letter_code
_entity_poly.pdbx_strand_id
1 'polypeptide(L)'
;NENKNLELTGSNALKLELSYKNESKEFYIFEYNKPIMIELAGQKFFISWALSYEQLPFDIYLRDFVLDRYPGSMSPASYASEITVKNNNENFDYRIFMNNVLDYDGYRFYQSSYDQDEKGTVLSVNKDPGKIPTYIGYFLLCLGMFMNFLNPHSRFRTLARLINKDTLKHASVIIFILLLSFGSEKTFAQDLN
;
A
#
# COMPACT_ATOMS: atom_id res chain seq x y z
N ASN A 1 -43.47 -8.55 -19.25
CA ASN A 1 -42.75 -8.44 -17.97
C ASN A 1 -41.35 -7.95 -18.23
N GLU A 2 -41.21 -6.66 -18.53
CA GLU A 2 -39.91 -6.01 -18.70
C GLU A 2 -39.51 -5.41 -17.35
N ASN A 3 -38.43 -5.92 -16.78
CA ASN A 3 -37.76 -5.30 -15.64
C ASN A 3 -37.15 -3.97 -16.10
N LYS A 4 -37.89 -2.87 -15.91
CA LYS A 4 -37.29 -1.53 -15.82
C LYS A 4 -36.38 -1.55 -14.60
N ASN A 5 -35.09 -1.77 -14.81
CA ASN A 5 -34.07 -1.40 -13.84
C ASN A 5 -34.27 0.09 -13.57
N LEU A 6 -34.79 0.42 -12.39
CA LEU A 6 -34.80 1.78 -11.87
C LEU A 6 -33.33 2.17 -11.75
N GLU A 7 -32.84 3.00 -12.68
CA GLU A 7 -31.60 3.73 -12.47
C GLU A 7 -31.84 4.64 -11.26
N LEU A 8 -31.46 4.13 -10.09
CA LEU A 8 -31.39 4.92 -8.87
C LEU A 8 -30.24 5.91 -9.05
N THR A 9 -30.50 6.99 -9.78
CA THR A 9 -29.68 8.22 -9.78
C THR A 9 -29.93 8.96 -8.46
N GLY A 10 -29.74 8.26 -7.34
CA GLY A 10 -29.72 8.86 -6.02
C GLY A 10 -28.38 9.58 -5.85
N SER A 11 -28.40 10.90 -5.72
CA SER A 11 -27.22 11.64 -5.29
C SER A 11 -26.99 11.37 -3.81
N ASN A 12 -25.77 10.95 -3.44
CA ASN A 12 -25.43 10.78 -2.04
C ASN A 12 -25.56 12.11 -1.30
N ALA A 13 -26.10 12.07 -0.08
CA ALA A 13 -26.25 13.25 0.77
C ALA A 13 -25.63 13.02 2.15
N LEU A 14 -24.88 13.99 2.63
CA LEU A 14 -24.37 14.04 4.01
C LEU A 14 -25.25 14.97 4.82
N LYS A 15 -25.76 14.46 5.95
CA LYS A 15 -26.34 15.29 7.02
C LYS A 15 -25.19 15.79 7.90
N LEU A 16 -25.02 17.10 8.00
CA LEU A 16 -23.94 17.73 8.76
C LEU A 16 -24.52 18.74 9.75
N GLU A 17 -23.83 18.91 10.87
CA GLU A 17 -24.11 19.95 11.86
C GLU A 17 -22.91 20.91 11.91
N LEU A 18 -23.15 22.21 11.73
CA LEU A 18 -22.14 23.25 11.90
C LEU A 18 -22.43 23.99 13.20
N SER A 19 -21.44 24.03 14.10
CA SER A 19 -21.49 24.76 15.36
C SER A 19 -20.49 25.90 15.39
N TYR A 20 -20.93 27.13 15.69
CA TYR A 20 -20.09 28.31 15.81
C TYR A 20 -20.65 29.28 16.87
N LYS A 21 -19.81 29.72 17.82
CA LYS A 21 -20.15 30.67 18.90
C LYS A 21 -21.49 30.37 19.62
N ASN A 22 -21.70 29.11 20.02
CA ASN A 22 -22.92 28.60 20.67
C ASN A 22 -24.18 28.52 19.79
N GLU A 23 -24.09 28.80 18.49
CA GLU A 23 -25.16 28.51 17.54
C GLU A 23 -24.81 27.22 16.77
N SER A 24 -25.79 26.32 16.62
CA SER A 24 -25.66 25.12 15.80
C SER A 24 -26.74 25.11 14.73
N LYS A 25 -26.39 24.66 13.52
CA LYS A 25 -27.34 24.51 12.41
C LYS A 25 -27.08 23.21 11.67
N GLU A 26 -28.13 22.41 11.52
CA GLU A 26 -28.12 21.20 10.69
C GLU A 26 -28.43 21.54 9.23
N PHE A 27 -27.77 20.86 8.30
CA PHE A 27 -27.99 21.00 6.87
C PHE A 27 -27.60 19.73 6.11
N TYR A 28 -28.04 19.64 4.86
CA TYR A 28 -27.73 18.54 3.96
C TYR A 28 -26.84 19.04 2.82
N ILE A 29 -25.81 18.27 2.50
CA ILE A 29 -24.96 18.49 1.34
C ILE A 29 -25.05 17.30 0.42
N PHE A 30 -25.22 17.58 -0.87
CA PHE A 30 -25.19 16.57 -1.93
C PHE A 30 -23.80 16.50 -2.55
N GLU A 31 -23.39 15.29 -2.91
CA GLU A 31 -22.13 15.02 -3.61
C GLU A 31 -22.05 15.82 -4.92
N TYR A 32 -20.91 16.47 -5.18
CA TYR A 32 -20.61 17.32 -6.34
C TYR A 32 -21.52 18.54 -6.57
N ASN A 33 -22.35 18.93 -5.60
CA ASN A 33 -23.20 20.10 -5.74
C ASN A 33 -22.44 21.41 -5.48
N LYS A 34 -23.00 22.54 -5.94
CA LYS A 34 -22.47 23.88 -5.68
C LYS A 34 -22.38 24.15 -4.16
N PRO A 35 -21.39 24.95 -3.71
CA PRO A 35 -21.28 25.31 -2.31
C PRO A 35 -22.56 25.96 -1.78
N ILE A 36 -23.07 25.44 -0.67
CA ILE A 36 -24.17 26.06 0.05
C ILE A 36 -23.61 27.14 0.98
N MET A 37 -24.32 28.26 1.06
CA MET A 37 -23.96 29.35 1.96
C MET A 37 -24.81 29.25 3.23
N ILE A 38 -24.14 29.21 4.38
CA ILE A 38 -24.77 29.14 5.70
C ILE A 38 -24.23 30.28 6.55
N GLU A 39 -25.12 31.10 7.09
CA GLU A 39 -24.77 32.19 8.00
C GLU A 39 -25.03 31.76 9.45
N LEU A 40 -24.00 31.85 10.31
CA LEU A 40 -24.10 31.63 11.78
C LEU A 40 -23.32 32.72 12.51
N ALA A 41 -23.92 33.28 13.57
CA ALA A 41 -23.34 34.35 14.39
C ALA A 41 -22.67 35.48 13.59
N GLY A 42 -23.27 35.87 12.44
CA GLY A 42 -22.77 36.91 11.53
C GLY A 42 -21.62 36.50 10.59
N GLN A 43 -21.22 35.22 10.59
CA GLN A 43 -20.19 34.68 9.71
C GLN A 43 -20.82 33.81 8.61
N LYS A 44 -20.40 34.02 7.36
CA LYS A 44 -20.81 33.21 6.20
C LYS A 44 -19.85 32.05 5.99
N PHE A 45 -20.38 30.84 5.95
CA PHE A 45 -19.68 29.60 5.66
C PHE A 45 -20.12 29.07 4.30
N PHE A 46 -19.17 28.66 3.48
CA PHE A 46 -19.42 27.99 2.20
C PHE A 46 -18.97 26.55 2.33
N ILE A 47 -19.90 25.62 2.16
CA ILE A 47 -19.62 24.19 2.37
C ILE A 47 -20.09 23.41 1.13
N SER A 48 -19.23 22.53 0.64
CA SER A 48 -19.50 21.65 -0.51
C SER A 48 -18.84 20.30 -0.27
N TRP A 49 -19.47 19.23 -0.76
CA TRP A 49 -18.87 17.90 -0.82
C TRP A 49 -18.44 17.64 -2.26
N ALA A 50 -17.17 17.87 -2.56
CA ALA A 50 -16.60 17.70 -3.88
C ALA A 50 -15.13 17.26 -3.77
N LEU A 51 -14.53 16.93 -4.91
CA LEU A 51 -13.11 16.63 -5.00
C LEU A 51 -12.30 17.87 -4.60
N SER A 52 -11.34 17.67 -3.71
CA SER A 52 -10.30 18.65 -3.44
C SER A 52 -9.15 18.40 -4.42
N TYR A 53 -8.73 19.45 -5.12
CA TYR A 53 -7.52 19.41 -5.94
C TYR A 53 -6.36 19.93 -5.10
N GLU A 54 -5.34 19.11 -4.93
CA GLU A 54 -4.10 19.48 -4.25
C GLU A 54 -2.98 19.52 -5.30
N GLN A 55 -2.22 20.62 -5.31
CA GLN A 55 -1.07 20.74 -6.20
C GLN A 55 0.11 19.96 -5.64
N LEU A 56 0.79 19.21 -6.49
CA LEU A 56 2.03 18.52 -6.13
C LEU A 56 3.18 19.53 -6.01
N PRO A 57 4.17 19.31 -5.14
CA PRO A 57 5.31 20.21 -4.97
C PRO A 57 6.38 20.09 -6.08
N PHE A 58 6.12 19.30 -7.12
CA PHE A 58 6.99 19.06 -8.27
C PHE A 58 6.14 18.75 -9.51
N ASP A 59 6.76 18.88 -10.69
CA ASP A 59 6.12 18.57 -11.97
C ASP A 59 6.51 17.17 -12.46
N ILE A 60 5.60 16.53 -13.19
CA ILE A 60 5.86 15.28 -13.89
C ILE A 60 5.51 15.47 -15.36
N TYR A 61 6.42 15.08 -16.24
CA TYR A 61 6.25 15.10 -17.68
C TYR A 61 6.28 13.67 -18.22
N LEU A 62 5.27 13.29 -19.00
CA LEU A 62 5.30 12.07 -19.79
C LEU A 62 6.14 12.31 -21.04
N ARG A 63 7.26 11.58 -21.17
CA ARG A 63 8.09 11.60 -22.38
C ARG A 63 7.58 10.61 -23.42
N ASP A 64 7.27 9.39 -22.99
CA ASP A 64 6.81 8.34 -23.87
C ASP A 64 5.94 7.31 -23.12
N PHE A 65 5.01 6.69 -23.84
CA PHE A 65 4.20 5.59 -23.34
C PHE A 65 4.41 4.36 -24.22
N VAL A 66 4.86 3.28 -23.62
CA VAL A 66 5.21 2.03 -24.31
C VAL A 66 4.18 0.97 -23.94
N LEU A 67 3.55 0.37 -24.96
CA LEU A 67 2.57 -0.69 -24.82
C LEU A 67 3.00 -1.93 -25.61
N ASP A 68 3.42 -2.98 -24.91
CA ASP A 68 3.72 -4.27 -25.50
C ASP A 68 2.44 -5.12 -25.59
N ARG A 69 2.26 -5.86 -26.68
CA ARG A 69 1.10 -6.74 -26.90
C ARG A 69 1.51 -8.18 -27.15
N TYR A 70 0.59 -9.10 -26.87
CA TYR A 70 0.79 -10.50 -27.23
C TYR A 70 0.79 -10.68 -28.76
N PRO A 71 1.71 -11.47 -29.33
CA PRO A 71 1.73 -11.75 -30.76
C PRO A 71 0.37 -12.30 -31.24
N GLY A 72 -0.19 -11.69 -32.29
CA GLY A 72 -1.47 -12.11 -32.86
C GLY A 72 -2.72 -11.66 -32.08
N SER A 73 -2.59 -10.80 -31.07
CA SER A 73 -3.71 -10.21 -30.33
C SER A 73 -3.53 -8.71 -30.13
N MET A 74 -4.64 -8.00 -29.93
CA MET A 74 -4.64 -6.63 -29.44
C MET A 74 -4.57 -6.56 -27.90
N SER A 75 -4.46 -7.68 -27.19
CA SER A 75 -4.35 -7.69 -25.74
C SER A 75 -3.00 -7.13 -25.27
N PRO A 76 -2.98 -6.16 -24.32
CA PRO A 76 -1.74 -5.64 -23.76
C PRO A 76 -1.05 -6.70 -22.91
N ALA A 77 0.24 -6.90 -23.14
CA ALA A 77 1.12 -7.78 -22.38
C ALA A 77 1.88 -7.00 -21.30
N SER A 78 2.31 -5.78 -21.61
CA SER A 78 3.07 -4.91 -20.72
C SER A 78 2.80 -3.45 -21.07
N TYR A 79 2.83 -2.57 -20.08
CA TYR A 79 2.80 -1.13 -20.30
C TYR A 79 3.83 -0.44 -19.41
N ALA A 80 4.44 0.61 -19.95
CA ALA A 80 5.41 1.42 -19.26
C ALA A 80 5.26 2.90 -19.63
N SER A 81 5.46 3.77 -18.66
CA SER A 81 5.50 5.22 -18.84
C SER A 81 6.90 5.73 -18.55
N GLU A 82 7.52 6.32 -19.57
CA GLU A 82 8.78 7.04 -19.45
C GLU A 82 8.46 8.46 -19.02
N ILE A 83 8.80 8.81 -17.79
CA ILE A 83 8.51 10.11 -17.21
C ILE A 83 9.80 10.86 -16.87
N THR A 84 9.68 12.18 -16.74
CA THR A 84 10.69 13.06 -16.16
C THR A 84 10.07 13.76 -14.98
N VAL A 85 10.69 13.59 -13.80
CA VAL A 85 10.33 14.35 -12.60
C VAL A 85 11.16 15.61 -12.60
N LYS A 86 10.49 16.76 -12.46
CA LYS A 86 11.12 18.07 -12.46
C LYS A 86 10.81 18.78 -11.14
N ASN A 87 11.84 19.02 -10.36
CA ASN A 87 11.80 19.84 -9.16
C ASN A 87 12.84 20.95 -9.29
N ASN A 88 12.69 22.05 -8.56
CA ASN A 88 13.53 23.26 -8.69
C ASN A 88 15.04 22.97 -8.66
N ASN A 89 15.47 21.90 -7.98
CA ASN A 89 16.87 21.53 -7.83
C ASN A 89 17.25 20.19 -8.48
N GLU A 90 16.28 19.37 -8.89
CA GLU A 90 16.51 17.99 -9.32
C GLU A 90 15.61 17.62 -10.49
N ASN A 91 16.23 17.18 -11.57
CA ASN A 91 15.54 16.65 -12.74
C ASN A 91 16.11 15.28 -13.05
N PHE A 92 15.25 14.27 -13.11
CA PHE A 92 15.67 12.92 -13.47
C PHE A 92 14.57 12.19 -14.24
N ASP A 93 15.03 11.25 -15.06
CA ASP A 93 14.17 10.38 -15.83
C ASP A 93 13.89 9.10 -15.06
N TYR A 94 12.65 8.65 -15.10
CA TYR A 94 12.21 7.43 -14.45
C TYR A 94 11.23 6.66 -15.33
N ARG A 95 11.30 5.34 -15.29
CA ARG A 95 10.37 4.47 -16.00
C ARG A 95 9.44 3.79 -15.01
N ILE A 96 8.16 4.11 -15.08
CA ILE A 96 7.09 3.45 -14.30
C ILE A 96 6.55 2.28 -15.12
N PHE A 97 6.50 1.08 -14.55
CA PHE A 97 5.95 -0.11 -15.20
C PHE A 97 5.44 -1.12 -14.18
N MET A 98 4.99 -2.30 -14.62
CA MET A 98 4.46 -3.33 -13.72
C MET A 98 5.44 -3.66 -12.58
N ASN A 99 4.99 -3.53 -11.34
CA ASN A 99 5.76 -3.72 -10.10
C ASN A 99 6.91 -2.73 -9.87
N ASN A 100 7.06 -1.71 -10.71
CA ASN A 100 8.04 -0.66 -10.54
C ASN A 100 7.35 0.72 -10.52
N VAL A 101 7.27 1.27 -9.32
CA VAL A 101 6.55 2.51 -9.01
C VAL A 101 7.55 3.61 -8.73
N LEU A 102 7.23 4.84 -9.12
CA LEU A 102 8.02 5.99 -8.71
C LEU A 102 7.69 6.31 -7.25
N ASP A 103 8.71 6.46 -6.42
CA ASP A 103 8.63 6.92 -5.04
C ASP A 103 9.46 8.21 -4.92
N TYR A 104 8.79 9.34 -4.76
CA TYR A 104 9.42 10.66 -4.74
C TYR A 104 8.71 11.61 -3.77
N ASP A 105 9.46 12.23 -2.86
CA ASP A 105 8.97 13.20 -1.86
C ASP A 105 7.77 12.71 -1.02
N GLY A 106 7.71 11.40 -0.71
CA GLY A 106 6.62 10.78 0.03
C GLY A 106 5.34 10.54 -0.81
N TYR A 107 5.42 10.75 -2.12
CA TYR A 107 4.38 10.40 -3.08
C TYR A 107 4.79 9.17 -3.89
N ARG A 108 3.85 8.25 -4.06
CA ARG A 108 4.03 7.01 -4.81
C ARG A 108 3.10 7.03 -6.03
N PHE A 109 3.69 6.89 -7.21
CA PHE A 109 2.98 6.92 -8.48
C PHE A 109 2.90 5.51 -9.06
N TYR A 110 1.66 5.09 -9.28
CA TYR A 110 1.32 3.80 -9.86
C TYR A 110 0.73 4.05 -11.23
N GLN A 111 1.10 3.24 -12.21
CA GLN A 111 0.32 3.19 -13.43
C GLN A 111 -1.07 2.61 -13.10
N SER A 112 -2.13 3.37 -13.34
CA SER A 112 -3.50 2.89 -13.15
C SER A 112 -4.20 2.57 -14.47
N SER A 113 -3.97 3.37 -15.51
CA SER A 113 -4.52 3.16 -16.85
C SER A 113 -3.68 3.89 -17.90
N TYR A 114 -4.14 3.86 -19.14
CA TYR A 114 -3.65 4.63 -20.27
C TYR A 114 -4.84 5.13 -21.09
N ASP A 115 -4.60 6.12 -21.94
CA ASP A 115 -5.63 6.70 -22.81
C ASP A 115 -5.95 5.76 -23.98
N GLN A 116 -7.17 5.86 -24.50
CA GLN A 116 -7.62 5.01 -25.63
C GLN A 116 -6.84 5.25 -26.92
N ASP A 117 -6.22 6.42 -27.06
CA ASP A 117 -5.35 6.75 -28.19
C ASP A 117 -3.90 6.27 -28.00
N GLU A 118 -3.60 5.62 -26.88
CA GLU A 118 -2.30 5.04 -26.51
C GLU A 118 -1.16 6.06 -26.44
N LYS A 119 -1.49 7.34 -26.23
CA LYS A 119 -0.49 8.42 -26.11
C LYS A 119 -0.36 8.99 -24.71
N GLY A 120 -1.33 8.70 -23.84
CA GLY A 120 -1.36 9.17 -22.47
C GLY A 120 -1.30 8.04 -21.45
N THR A 121 -0.80 8.38 -20.27
CA THR A 121 -0.86 7.54 -19.08
C THR A 121 -1.78 8.16 -18.05
N VAL A 122 -2.51 7.30 -17.34
CA VAL A 122 -3.17 7.67 -16.10
C VAL A 122 -2.34 7.09 -14.95
N LEU A 123 -1.84 8.00 -14.11
CA LEU A 123 -1.11 7.66 -12.89
C LEU A 123 -2.02 7.85 -11.68
N SER A 124 -2.04 6.86 -10.80
CA SER A 124 -2.61 6.97 -9.46
C SER A 124 -1.54 7.46 -8.50
N VAL A 125 -1.87 8.46 -7.68
CA VAL A 125 -0.96 9.11 -6.74
C VAL A 125 -1.40 8.78 -5.32
N ASN A 126 -0.48 8.32 -4.49
CA ASN A 126 -0.72 8.10 -3.07
C ASN A 126 0.35 8.79 -2.22
N LYS A 127 -0.05 9.47 -1.15
CA LYS A 127 0.85 10.03 -0.15
C LYS A 127 1.08 9.00 0.94
N ASP A 128 2.17 8.26 0.81
CA ASP A 128 2.49 7.10 1.65
C ASP A 128 3.84 7.35 2.34
N PRO A 129 3.92 7.38 3.69
CA PRO A 129 5.19 7.48 4.42
C PRO A 129 6.12 6.28 4.19
N GLY A 130 5.69 5.31 3.39
CA GLY A 130 6.46 4.19 2.90
C GLY A 130 6.47 3.04 3.89
N LYS A 131 7.49 2.20 3.79
CA LYS A 131 7.59 0.96 4.56
C LYS A 131 8.16 1.14 5.96
N ILE A 132 8.61 2.35 6.30
CA ILE A 132 9.29 2.66 7.57
C ILE A 132 8.43 2.30 8.79
N PRO A 133 7.14 2.69 8.88
CA PRO A 133 6.31 2.33 10.03
C PRO A 133 6.18 0.81 10.21
N THR A 134 6.02 0.08 9.11
CA THR A 134 5.92 -1.40 9.13
C THR A 134 7.22 -2.03 9.61
N TYR A 135 8.37 -1.56 9.15
CA TYR A 135 9.67 -2.07 9.61
C TYR A 135 9.96 -1.74 11.07
N ILE A 136 9.55 -0.58 11.57
CA ILE A 136 9.61 -0.27 13.01
C ILE A 136 8.76 -1.28 13.79
N GLY A 137 7.56 -1.59 13.33
CA GLY A 137 6.69 -2.59 13.95
C GLY A 137 7.34 -3.98 14.02
N TYR A 138 7.89 -4.46 12.91
CA TYR A 138 8.61 -5.75 12.88
C TYR A 138 9.86 -5.74 13.76
N PHE A 139 10.61 -4.65 13.75
CA PHE A 139 11.76 -4.49 14.63
C PHE A 139 11.36 -4.56 16.11
N LEU A 140 10.30 -3.85 16.53
CA LEU A 140 9.79 -3.88 17.90
C LEU A 140 9.28 -5.27 18.29
N LEU A 141 8.68 -6.02 17.36
CA LEU A 141 8.25 -7.40 17.58
C LEU A 141 9.46 -8.31 17.83
N CYS A 142 10.46 -8.26 16.96
CA CYS A 142 11.71 -9.01 17.12
C CYS A 142 12.42 -8.63 18.43
N LEU A 143 12.48 -7.34 18.76
CA LEU A 143 13.08 -6.83 19.98
C LEU A 143 12.31 -7.31 21.22
N GLY A 144 10.98 -7.26 21.20
CA GLY A 144 10.14 -7.76 22.29
C GLY A 144 10.32 -9.26 22.53
N MET A 145 10.43 -10.04 21.45
CA MET A 145 10.75 -11.47 21.55
C MET A 145 12.17 -11.70 22.10
N PHE A 146 13.14 -10.91 21.66
CA PHE A 146 14.51 -10.98 22.17
C PHE A 146 14.56 -10.65 23.68
N MET A 147 13.92 -9.57 24.10
CA MET A 147 13.83 -9.17 25.51
C MET A 147 13.15 -10.24 26.38
N ASN A 148 12.21 -11.02 25.81
CA ASN A 148 11.60 -12.14 26.52
C ASN A 148 12.61 -13.22 26.94
N PHE A 149 13.64 -13.49 26.13
CA PHE A 149 14.70 -14.44 26.47
C PHE A 149 15.59 -13.93 27.62
N LEU A 150 15.88 -12.62 27.64
CA LEU A 150 16.71 -12.01 28.67
C LEU A 150 16.00 -11.90 30.02
N ASN A 151 14.67 -11.79 30.02
CA ASN A 151 13.88 -11.65 31.25
C ASN A 151 14.01 -12.89 32.17
N PRO A 152 14.57 -12.75 33.39
CA PRO A 152 14.77 -13.86 34.33
C PRO A 152 13.48 -14.53 34.83
N HIS A 153 12.36 -13.80 34.79
CA HIS A 153 11.03 -14.27 35.18
C HIS A 153 10.15 -14.64 33.98
N SER A 154 10.71 -14.75 32.77
CA SER A 154 9.93 -15.19 31.60
C SER A 154 9.37 -16.61 31.81
N ARG A 155 8.12 -16.81 31.40
CA ARG A 155 7.46 -18.12 31.36
C ARG A 155 8.27 -19.15 30.57
N PHE A 156 9.05 -18.71 29.59
CA PHE A 156 9.97 -19.58 28.86
C PHE A 156 11.02 -20.21 29.78
N ARG A 157 11.60 -19.43 30.70
CA ARG A 157 12.59 -19.92 31.67
C ARG A 157 11.94 -20.80 32.75
N THR A 158 10.72 -20.47 33.16
CA THR A 158 9.93 -21.34 34.04
C THR A 158 9.63 -22.68 33.37
N LEU A 159 9.19 -22.67 32.11
CA LEU A 159 8.93 -23.89 31.35
C LEU A 159 10.21 -24.69 31.08
N ALA A 160 11.32 -24.04 30.71
CA ALA A 160 12.63 -24.69 30.57
C ALA A 160 13.11 -25.33 31.88
N ARG A 161 12.85 -24.72 33.04
CA ARG A 161 13.13 -25.33 34.35
C ARG A 161 12.20 -26.51 34.65
N LEU A 162 10.93 -26.44 34.26
CA LEU A 162 9.97 -27.53 34.42
C LEU A 162 10.23 -28.72 33.48
N ILE A 163 10.90 -28.49 32.34
CA ILE A 163 11.35 -29.52 31.40
C ILE A 163 12.51 -30.37 31.98
N ASN A 164 13.05 -30.04 33.16
CA ASN A 164 14.29 -30.62 33.64
C ASN A 164 14.11 -31.92 34.46
N LYS A 165 14.31 -33.07 33.80
CA LYS A 165 15.45 -34.00 34.02
C LYS A 165 15.43 -35.20 33.05
N ASP A 166 14.23 -35.63 32.63
CA ASP A 166 14.07 -36.86 31.84
C ASP A 166 14.03 -36.60 30.33
N THR A 167 13.48 -35.47 29.89
CA THR A 167 13.32 -35.14 28.46
C THR A 167 14.63 -34.74 27.77
N LEU A 168 15.58 -34.12 28.47
CA LEU A 168 16.90 -33.74 27.94
C LEU A 168 17.76 -34.96 27.55
N LYS A 169 17.61 -36.09 28.26
CA LYS A 169 18.28 -37.35 27.91
C LYS A 169 17.71 -37.97 26.63
N HIS A 170 16.41 -37.78 26.38
CA HIS A 170 15.76 -38.26 25.15
C HIS A 170 15.96 -37.30 23.98
N ALA A 171 16.12 -35.99 24.23
CA ALA A 171 16.36 -34.99 23.20
C ALA A 171 17.71 -35.19 22.48
N SER A 172 18.78 -35.57 23.18
CA SER A 172 20.07 -35.87 22.55
C SER A 172 20.00 -37.08 21.62
N VAL A 173 19.20 -38.10 21.96
CA VAL A 173 18.95 -39.28 21.12
C VAL A 173 18.18 -38.90 19.86
N ILE A 174 17.16 -38.04 19.97
CA ILE A 174 16.36 -37.57 18.83
C ILE A 174 17.23 -36.72 17.88
N ILE A 175 18.06 -35.83 18.41
CA ILE A 175 18.98 -35.01 17.60
C ILE A 175 20.02 -35.88 16.89
N PHE A 176 20.54 -36.92 17.55
CA PHE A 176 21.46 -37.88 16.96
C PHE A 176 20.83 -38.68 15.81
N ILE A 177 19.57 -39.12 15.97
CA ILE A 177 18.80 -39.80 14.91
C ILE A 177 18.56 -38.84 13.72
N LEU A 178 18.25 -37.57 14.00
CA LEU A 178 18.02 -36.58 12.95
C LEU A 178 19.29 -36.29 12.13
N LEU A 179 20.45 -36.21 12.79
CA LEU A 179 21.75 -36.00 12.13
C LEU A 179 22.17 -37.18 11.25
N LEU A 180 21.85 -38.42 11.66
CA LEU A 180 22.11 -39.61 10.85
C LEU A 180 21.26 -39.63 9.57
N SER A 181 20.04 -39.08 9.61
CA SER A 181 19.14 -39.03 8.44
C SER A 181 19.57 -38.03 7.37
N PHE A 182 20.38 -37.01 7.71
CA PHE A 182 20.87 -35.99 6.76
C PHE A 182 22.27 -36.30 6.18
N GLY A 183 22.95 -37.35 6.64
CA GLY A 183 24.33 -37.68 6.24
C GLY A 183 24.50 -38.56 5.00
N SER A 184 23.42 -38.95 4.31
CA SER A 184 23.49 -39.92 3.20
C SER A 184 22.96 -39.37 1.88
N GLU A 185 23.60 -38.34 1.34
CA GLU A 185 23.61 -38.12 -0.11
C GLU A 185 25.02 -38.40 -0.65
N LYS A 186 25.19 -39.57 -1.30
CA LYS A 186 26.34 -39.81 -2.18
C LYS A 186 25.98 -39.29 -3.55
N THR A 187 26.60 -38.20 -3.96
CA THR A 187 26.61 -37.72 -5.35
C THR A 187 27.31 -38.77 -6.23
N PHE A 188 26.57 -39.39 -7.15
CA PHE A 188 27.16 -40.13 -8.26
C PHE A 188 27.37 -39.13 -9.40
N ALA A 189 28.62 -38.77 -9.66
CA ALA A 189 29.01 -38.14 -10.92
C ALA A 189 29.15 -39.23 -11.98
N GLN A 190 28.40 -39.13 -13.07
CA GLN A 190 28.56 -39.98 -14.25
C GLN A 190 29.07 -39.10 -15.39
N ASP A 191 30.39 -39.03 -15.53
CA ASP A 191 31.01 -38.63 -16.80
C ASP A 191 31.03 -39.86 -17.71
N LEU A 192 30.50 -39.72 -18.92
CA LEU A 192 30.73 -40.66 -20.02
C LEU A 192 30.79 -39.90 -21.35
N ASN A 193 31.92 -40.12 -22.03
CA ASN A 193 32.21 -39.82 -23.43
C ASN A 193 31.08 -40.23 -24.38
#